data_AF-A0A2T1M2Q3-F1
#
_entry.id   AF-A0A2T1M2Q3-F1
#
_cell.length_a   1.000
_cell.length_b   1.000
_cell.length_c   1.000
_cell.angle_alpha   90.00
_cell.angle_beta   90.00
_cell.angle_gamma   90.00
#
_symmetry.space_group_name_H-M   'P 1'
#
loop_
_entity.id
_entity.type
_entity.pdbx_description
1 polymer ?
#
loop_
_entity_poly.entity_id
_entity_poly.type
_entity_poly.pdbx_seq_one_letter_code
_entity_poly.pdbx_strand_id
1 'polypeptide(L)' 'MKNKISDQLSSQIDAGVKAAIAEAIERHRKLGESISILKDGQIVTLSADEIFSLTEKSN' A
#
# COMPACT_ATOMS: atom_id res chain seq x y z
N MET A 1 27.95 -11.52 -9.48
CA MET A 1 27.87 -10.92 -8.13
C MET A 1 27.28 -9.51 -8.09
N LYS A 2 27.35 -8.70 -9.18
CA LYS A 2 26.79 -7.34 -9.24
C LYS A 2 25.25 -7.25 -9.12
N ASN A 3 24.50 -8.24 -9.61
CA ASN A 3 23.03 -8.22 -9.56
C ASN A 3 22.46 -8.38 -8.14
N LYS A 4 23.09 -9.19 -7.27
CA LYS A 4 22.52 -9.55 -5.97
C LYS A 4 22.38 -8.35 -5.00
N ILE A 5 23.28 -7.37 -5.13
CA ILE A 5 23.24 -6.14 -4.31
C ILE A 5 22.11 -5.22 -4.79
N SER A 6 21.92 -5.11 -6.12
CA SER A 6 20.81 -4.36 -6.71
C SER A 6 19.46 -4.96 -6.31
N ASP A 7 19.33 -6.28 -6.42
CA ASP A 7 18.08 -6.99 -6.09
C ASP A 7 17.70 -6.83 -4.61
N GLN A 8 18.70 -6.88 -3.72
CA GLN A 8 18.48 -6.70 -2.28
C GLN A 8 18.07 -5.27 -1.94
N LEU A 9 18.69 -4.26 -2.57
CA LEU A 9 18.34 -2.86 -2.36
C LEU A 9 16.92 -2.56 -2.88
N SER A 10 16.58 -3.02 -4.08
CA SER A 10 15.23 -2.91 -4.63
C SER A 10 14.19 -3.56 -3.72
N SER A 11 14.48 -4.76 -3.19
CA SER A 11 13.57 -5.43 -2.26
C SER A 11 13.35 -4.66 -0.96
N GLN A 12 14.38 -4.00 -0.43
CA GLN A 12 14.25 -3.18 0.79
C GLN A 12 13.42 -1.92 0.53
N ILE A 13 13.63 -1.27 -0.62
CA ILE A 13 12.84 -0.11 -1.03
C ILE A 13 11.37 -0.51 -1.20
N ASP A 14 11.10 -1.61 -1.91
CA ASP A 14 9.74 -2.12 -2.09
C ASP A 14 9.05 -2.42 -0.76
N ALA A 15 9.75 -3.02 0.19
CA ALA A 15 9.21 -3.31 1.52
C ALA A 15 8.86 -2.03 2.29
N GLY A 16 9.76 -1.03 2.28
CA GLY A 16 9.53 0.25 2.94
C GLY A 16 8.36 1.01 2.33
N VAL A 17 8.26 1.04 1.00
CA VAL A 17 7.14 1.68 0.27
C VAL A 17 5.81 0.99 0.61
N LYS A 18 5.76 -0.34 0.59
CA LYS A 18 4.54 -1.09 0.95
C LYS A 18 4.11 -0.82 2.39
N ALA A 19 5.07 -0.75 3.33
CA ALA A 19 4.77 -0.45 4.73
C ALA A 19 4.17 0.96 4.89
N ALA A 20 4.78 1.98 4.28
CA ALA A 20 4.29 3.35 4.34
C ALA A 20 2.89 3.51 3.71
N ILE A 21 2.64 2.84 2.58
CA ILE A 21 1.33 2.84 1.93
C ILE A 21 0.29 2.15 2.82
N ALA A 22 0.63 1.00 3.41
CA ALA A 22 -0.29 0.28 4.30
C ALA A 22 -0.66 1.11 5.54
N GLU A 23 0.31 1.79 6.15
CA GLU A 23 0.07 2.68 7.28
C GLU A 23 -0.85 3.85 6.91
N ALA A 24 -0.60 4.50 5.76
CA ALA A 24 -1.43 5.60 5.28
C ALA A 24 -2.88 5.16 5.03
N ILE A 25 -3.09 4.04 4.34
CA ILE A 25 -4.41 3.47 4.07
C ILE A 25 -5.16 3.17 5.39
N GLU A 26 -4.46 2.56 6.35
CA GLU A 26 -5.04 2.22 7.65
C GLU A 26 -5.39 3.46 8.48
N ARG A 27 -4.58 4.52 8.39
CA ARG A 27 -4.90 5.82 8.99
C ARG A 27 -6.17 6.41 8.40
N HIS A 28 -6.29 6.46 7.07
CA HIS A 28 -7.49 6.99 6.41
C HIS A 28 -8.75 6.19 6.78
N ARG A 29 -8.65 4.85 6.81
CA ARG A 29 -9.73 3.97 7.28
C ARG A 29 -10.19 4.31 8.70
N LYS A 30 -9.24 4.50 9.63
CA LYS A 30 -9.54 4.84 11.03
C LYS A 30 -10.10 6.25 11.22
N LEU A 31 -9.72 7.19 10.36
CA LEU A 31 -10.16 8.58 10.43
C LEU A 31 -11.47 8.84 9.66
N GLY A 32 -12.01 7.86 8.94
CA GLY A 32 -13.20 8.06 8.12
C GLY A 32 -12.91 8.83 6.82
N GLU A 33 -11.64 8.88 6.40
CA GLU A 33 -11.21 9.63 5.22
C GLU A 33 -11.21 8.72 3.98
N SER A 34 -11.64 9.27 2.85
CA SER A 34 -11.59 8.58 1.56
C SER A 34 -10.20 8.62 0.93
N ILE A 35 -9.87 7.62 0.12
CA ILE A 35 -8.66 7.59 -0.71
C ILE A 35 -9.03 7.51 -2.20
N SER A 36 -8.26 8.16 -3.06
CA SER A 36 -8.40 8.01 -4.52
C SER A 36 -7.17 7.31 -5.09
N ILE A 37 -7.40 6.31 -5.95
CA ILE A 37 -6.36 5.52 -6.60
C ILE A 37 -6.59 5.47 -8.11
N LEU A 38 -5.50 5.38 -8.89
CA LEU A 38 -5.59 5.06 -10.31
C LEU A 38 -5.68 3.53 -10.46
N LYS A 39 -6.82 3.04 -10.95
CA LYS A 39 -7.07 1.63 -11.23
C LYS A 39 -7.57 1.50 -12.67
N ASP A 40 -6.93 0.64 -13.45
CA ASP A 40 -7.32 0.36 -14.84
C ASP A 40 -7.46 1.64 -15.71
N GLY A 41 -6.58 2.61 -15.48
CA GLY A 41 -6.57 3.90 -16.19
C GLY A 41 -7.64 4.90 -15.73
N GLN A 42 -8.40 4.59 -14.68
CA GLN A 42 -9.44 5.47 -14.13
C GLN A 42 -9.18 5.79 -12.66
N ILE A 43 -9.57 7.00 -12.25
CA ILE A 43 -9.53 7.38 -10.83
C ILE A 43 -10.73 6.75 -10.13
N VAL A 44 -10.45 5.88 -9.16
CA VAL A 44 -11.43 5.25 -8.29
C VAL A 44 -11.24 5.80 -6.88
N THR A 45 -12.32 6.29 -6.28
CA THR A 45 -12.31 6.75 -4.89
C THR A 45 -12.97 5.70 -4.01
N LEU A 46 -12.30 5.31 -2.94
CA LEU A 46 -12.80 4.43 -1.89
C LEU A 46 -13.11 5.26 -0.66
N SER A 47 -14.34 5.17 -0.17
CA SER A 47 -14.71 5.68 1.16
C SER A 47 -14.08 4.83 2.26
N ALA A 48 -14.03 5.35 3.49
CA ALA A 48 -13.38 4.64 4.61
C ALA A 48 -13.99 3.26 4.88
N ASP A 49 -15.30 3.09 4.67
CA ASP A 49 -16.00 1.82 4.86
C ASP A 49 -15.68 0.78 3.78
N GLU A 50 -15.18 1.22 2.61
CA GLU A 50 -14.75 0.36 1.51
C GLU A 50 -13.27 -0.06 1.63
N ILE A 51 -12.53 0.55 2.56
CA ILE A 51 -11.14 0.22 2.85
C ILE A 51 -11.10 -0.94 3.87
N PHE A 52 -10.77 -2.13 3.41
CA PHE A 52 -10.59 -3.30 4.28
C PHE A 52 -9.28 -3.23 5.09
N SER A 53 -9.28 -3.82 6.29
CA SER A 53 -8.06 -3.91 7.11
C SER A 53 -6.98 -4.72 6.40
N LEU A 54 -5.79 -4.12 6.22
CA LEU A 54 -4.65 -4.77 5.58
C LEU A 54 -3.93 -5.79 6.49
N THR A 55 -4.36 -5.91 7.75
CA THR A 55 -3.79 -6.88 8.72
C THR A 55 -4.31 -8.31 8.56
N GLU A 56 -5.34 -8.54 7.74
CA GLU A 56 -6.10 -9.80 7.70
C GLU A 56 -5.69 -10.77 6.58
N LYS A 57 -4.60 -10.52 5.84
CA LYS A 57 -4.11 -11.47 4.82
C LYS A 57 -2.66 -11.87 5.05
N SER A 58 -2.50 -12.87 5.93
CA SER A 58 -1.38 -13.80 5.92
C SER A 58 -1.94 -15.20 6.10
N ASN A 59 -2.35 -15.83 5.00
CA ASN A 59 -2.54 -17.27 4.89
C ASN A 59 -2.09 -17.73 3.51
#